data_AF-A0A969KZH1-F1
#
_entry.id   AF-A0A969KZH1-F1
#
_cell.length_a   1.000
_cell.length_b   1.000
_cell.length_c   1.000
_cell.angle_alpha   90.00
_cell.angle_beta   90.00
_cell.angle_gamma   90.00
#
_symmetry.space_group_name_H-M   'P 1'
#
loop_
_entity.id
_entity.type
_entity.pdbx_description
1 polymer ?
#
loop_
_entity_poly.entity_id
_entity_poly.type
_entity_poly.pdbx_seq_one_letter_code
_entity_poly.pdbx_strand_id
1 'polypeptide(L)'
;MNDLKFGWHMPSFPVDGSSGPAFVAQIEQTLQHIQAHFDSVWVDDHLMPWASWQSNDTPYMECLTTIAYFAAAFPRLKFGASVLCQSYRNPGLLAKTAANLQLLTGGRFIFGIGAGWMVEEYEAYNYDFPEPAVRIAQLEEAVQIIRKLWAEAPASFEGQHYRLKNAYAEPRPNPSPPMPNRRRRRTIDPARGG
;
A
#
# COMPACT_ATOMS: atom_id res chain seq x y z
N MET A 1 7.77 -26.44 11.69
CA MET A 1 7.06 -26.71 10.41
C MET A 1 6.78 -25.36 9.77
N ASN A 2 7.12 -25.16 8.50
CA ASN A 2 6.78 -23.92 7.80
C ASN A 2 5.27 -23.90 7.57
N ASP A 3 4.58 -23.03 8.32
CA ASP A 3 3.17 -22.75 8.13
C ASP A 3 3.03 -21.86 6.89
N LEU A 4 2.93 -22.47 5.71
CA LEU A 4 2.79 -21.78 4.42
C LEU A 4 1.50 -20.94 4.46
N LYS A 5 1.60 -19.69 4.04
CA LYS A 5 0.50 -18.72 4.05
C LYS A 5 0.08 -18.36 2.63
N PHE A 6 -1.22 -18.25 2.41
CA PHE A 6 -1.80 -17.94 1.10
C PHE A 6 -2.45 -16.56 1.10
N GLY A 7 -2.22 -15.81 0.02
CA GLY A 7 -2.83 -14.51 -0.22
C GLY A 7 -3.63 -14.52 -1.51
N TRP A 8 -4.78 -13.86 -1.51
CA TRP A 8 -5.57 -13.63 -2.71
C TRP A 8 -5.40 -12.20 -3.18
N HIS A 9 -5.12 -12.01 -4.48
CA HIS A 9 -5.09 -10.69 -5.09
C HIS A 9 -6.51 -10.32 -5.50
N MET A 10 -7.09 -9.36 -4.81
CA MET A 10 -8.44 -8.88 -5.07
C MET A 10 -8.43 -8.01 -6.34
N PRO A 11 -9.35 -8.21 -7.28
CA PRO A 11 -9.50 -7.27 -8.38
C PRO A 11 -10.06 -5.94 -7.87
N SER A 12 -9.62 -4.83 -8.44
CA SER A 12 -10.08 -3.48 -8.06
C SER A 12 -11.07 -2.87 -9.04
N PHE A 13 -11.35 -3.55 -10.15
CA PHE A 13 -12.40 -3.19 -11.12
C PHE A 13 -13.04 -4.45 -11.73
N PRO A 14 -14.31 -4.38 -12.16
CA PRO A 14 -14.98 -5.48 -12.84
C PRO A 14 -14.50 -5.62 -14.29
N VAL A 15 -14.30 -6.87 -14.74
CA VAL A 15 -13.96 -7.21 -16.14
C VAL A 15 -15.15 -7.82 -16.89
N ASP A 16 -16.26 -8.06 -16.21
CA ASP A 16 -17.49 -8.67 -16.73
C ASP A 16 -18.57 -7.62 -17.09
N GLY A 17 -18.24 -6.33 -16.98
CA GLY A 17 -19.17 -5.22 -17.20
C GLY A 17 -20.12 -4.92 -16.04
N SER A 18 -19.90 -5.53 -14.87
CA SER A 18 -20.71 -5.26 -13.67
C SER A 18 -20.66 -3.79 -13.24
N SER A 19 -21.78 -3.30 -12.71
CA SER A 19 -21.82 -2.00 -12.03
C SER A 19 -20.96 -2.01 -10.76
N GLY A 20 -20.59 -0.82 -10.26
CA GLY A 20 -19.84 -0.69 -9.00
C GLY A 20 -20.49 -1.44 -7.82
N PRO A 21 -21.80 -1.25 -7.53
CA PRO A 21 -22.47 -2.01 -6.47
C PRO A 21 -22.47 -3.53 -6.68
N ALA A 22 -22.68 -3.99 -7.92
CA ALA A 22 -22.62 -5.42 -8.23
C ALA A 22 -21.21 -5.98 -8.01
N PHE A 23 -20.19 -5.24 -8.41
CA PHE A 23 -18.79 -5.61 -8.20
C PHE A 23 -18.43 -5.71 -6.71
N VAL A 24 -18.85 -4.74 -5.89
CA VAL A 24 -18.66 -4.80 -4.42
C VAL A 24 -19.32 -6.05 -3.84
N ALA A 25 -20.53 -6.39 -4.26
CA ALA A 25 -21.23 -7.61 -3.81
C ALA A 25 -20.50 -8.89 -4.25
N GLN A 26 -19.95 -8.93 -5.47
CA GLN A 26 -19.14 -10.06 -5.94
C GLN A 26 -17.86 -10.25 -5.10
N ILE A 27 -17.18 -9.16 -4.74
CA ILE A 27 -16.01 -9.22 -3.84
C ILE A 27 -16.42 -9.72 -2.47
N GLU A 28 -17.49 -9.18 -1.89
CA GLU A 28 -17.99 -9.62 -0.59
C GLU A 28 -18.32 -11.12 -0.59
N GLN A 29 -19.06 -11.59 -1.60
CA GLN A 29 -19.37 -13.00 -1.78
C GLN A 29 -18.09 -13.83 -1.91
N THR A 30 -17.11 -13.38 -2.69
CA THR A 30 -15.82 -14.08 -2.83
C THR A 30 -15.09 -14.18 -1.50
N LEU A 31 -14.97 -13.07 -0.77
CA LEU A 31 -14.36 -13.02 0.56
C LEU A 31 -15.06 -13.95 1.55
N GLN A 32 -16.39 -14.05 1.50
CA GLN A 32 -17.15 -14.97 2.32
C GLN A 32 -16.73 -16.44 2.11
N HIS A 33 -16.44 -16.83 0.86
CA HIS A 33 -16.01 -18.19 0.51
C HIS A 33 -14.53 -18.44 0.84
N ILE A 34 -13.65 -17.48 0.58
CA ILE A 34 -12.19 -17.72 0.67
C ILE A 34 -11.62 -17.51 2.08
N GLN A 35 -12.31 -16.77 2.96
CA GLN A 35 -11.77 -16.36 4.27
C GLN A 35 -11.39 -17.51 5.23
N ALA A 36 -11.80 -18.75 4.95
CA ALA A 36 -11.39 -19.94 5.71
C ALA A 36 -10.13 -20.62 5.13
N HIS A 37 -9.71 -20.24 3.92
CA HIS A 37 -8.66 -20.90 3.15
C HIS A 37 -7.45 -19.99 2.85
N PHE A 38 -7.60 -18.67 3.06
CA PHE A 38 -6.57 -17.67 2.81
C PHE A 38 -6.27 -16.87 4.07
N ASP A 39 -5.01 -16.44 4.20
CA ASP A 39 -4.55 -15.65 5.34
C ASP A 39 -4.62 -14.13 5.06
N SER A 40 -4.61 -13.75 3.78
CA SER A 40 -4.51 -12.34 3.37
C SER A 40 -5.22 -12.03 2.05
N VAL A 41 -5.61 -10.77 1.92
CA VAL A 41 -6.15 -10.16 0.70
C VAL A 41 -5.27 -8.99 0.31
N TRP A 42 -4.98 -8.84 -0.98
CA TRP A 42 -4.08 -7.82 -1.50
C TRP A 42 -4.79 -6.93 -2.52
N VAL A 43 -4.67 -5.61 -2.35
CA VAL A 43 -5.33 -4.59 -3.16
C VAL A 43 -4.25 -3.71 -3.82
N ASP A 44 -4.34 -3.51 -5.12
CA ASP A 44 -3.47 -2.59 -5.87
C ASP A 44 -3.87 -1.12 -5.63
N ASP A 45 -2.90 -0.22 -5.72
CA ASP A 45 -3.09 1.22 -5.51
C ASP A 45 -3.01 1.94 -6.84
N HIS A 46 -3.97 1.67 -7.72
CA HIS A 46 -4.24 2.46 -8.91
C HIS A 46 -5.49 3.32 -8.70
N LEU A 47 -5.69 4.30 -9.57
CA LEU A 47 -6.77 5.28 -9.54
C LEU A 47 -7.75 5.06 -10.69
N MET A 48 -7.33 4.36 -11.73
CA MET A 48 -8.12 3.94 -12.88
C MET A 48 -7.68 2.55 -13.36
N PRO A 49 -8.45 1.87 -14.22
CA PRO A 49 -8.03 0.60 -14.80
C PRO A 49 -6.67 0.72 -15.48
N TRP A 50 -5.68 0.00 -14.97
CA TRP A 50 -4.34 -0.12 -15.57
C TRP A 50 -4.31 -1.02 -16.81
N ALA A 51 -5.40 -1.75 -17.05
CA ALA A 51 -5.56 -2.66 -18.17
C ALA A 51 -6.03 -1.90 -19.43
N SER A 52 -5.20 -1.85 -20.47
CA SER A 52 -5.48 -1.08 -21.69
C SER A 52 -6.71 -1.53 -22.47
N TRP A 53 -7.22 -2.75 -22.21
CA TRP A 53 -8.45 -3.29 -22.80
C TRP A 53 -9.72 -2.92 -22.01
N GLN A 54 -9.59 -2.24 -20.87
CA GLN A 54 -10.70 -1.79 -20.04
C GLN A 54 -10.91 -0.28 -20.19
N SER A 55 -12.17 0.17 -20.25
CA SER A 55 -12.48 1.60 -20.31
C SER A 55 -12.13 2.31 -18.99
N ASN A 56 -11.58 3.52 -19.04
CA ASN A 56 -11.31 4.33 -17.84
C ASN A 56 -12.58 4.80 -17.10
N ASP A 57 -13.76 4.72 -17.73
CA ASP A 57 -15.06 4.95 -17.08
C ASP A 57 -15.57 3.71 -16.32
N THR A 58 -14.77 2.63 -16.27
CA THR A 58 -15.09 1.44 -15.48
C THR A 58 -14.94 1.76 -13.99
N PRO A 59 -15.89 1.35 -13.13
CA PRO A 59 -15.76 1.51 -11.69
C PRO A 59 -14.45 0.94 -11.17
N TYR A 60 -13.67 1.75 -10.47
CA TYR A 60 -12.40 1.36 -9.85
C TYR A 60 -12.45 1.66 -8.35
N MET A 61 -12.04 0.70 -7.52
CA MET A 61 -12.03 0.83 -6.06
C MET A 61 -10.67 1.31 -5.57
N GLU A 62 -10.63 2.42 -4.83
CA GLU A 62 -9.39 2.97 -4.28
C GLU A 62 -8.82 2.10 -3.15
N CYS A 63 -7.50 1.89 -3.12
CA CYS A 63 -6.84 0.90 -2.27
C CYS A 63 -7.16 1.03 -0.76
N LEU A 64 -6.87 2.17 -0.14
CA LEU A 64 -6.89 2.27 1.34
C LEU A 64 -8.31 2.30 1.90
N THR A 65 -9.25 2.96 1.21
CA THR A 65 -10.66 2.97 1.59
C THR A 65 -11.29 1.59 1.41
N THR A 66 -10.92 0.86 0.36
CA THR A 66 -11.36 -0.52 0.14
C THR A 66 -10.84 -1.46 1.21
N ILE A 67 -9.56 -1.36 1.56
CA ILE A 67 -8.97 -2.10 2.68
C ILE A 67 -9.71 -1.77 3.99
N ALA A 68 -9.98 -0.49 4.27
CA ALA A 68 -10.69 -0.08 5.48
C ALA A 68 -12.08 -0.75 5.57
N TYR A 69 -12.82 -0.72 4.48
CA TYR A 69 -14.17 -1.28 4.38
C TYR A 69 -14.18 -2.80 4.60
N PHE A 70 -13.41 -3.55 3.81
CA PHE A 70 -13.44 -5.02 3.88
C PHE A 70 -12.71 -5.58 5.12
N ALA A 71 -11.67 -4.92 5.62
CA ALA A 71 -10.99 -5.39 6.83
C ALA A 71 -11.86 -5.30 8.09
N ALA A 72 -12.81 -4.36 8.12
CA ALA A 72 -13.83 -4.28 9.16
C ALA A 72 -14.83 -5.45 9.07
N ALA A 73 -15.28 -5.78 7.86
CA ALA A 73 -16.26 -6.87 7.62
C ALA A 73 -15.67 -8.28 7.79
N PHE A 74 -14.37 -8.46 7.52
CA PHE A 74 -13.70 -9.76 7.52
C PHE A 74 -12.56 -9.81 8.55
N PRO A 75 -12.86 -9.95 9.86
CA PRO A 75 -11.88 -9.82 10.94
C PRO A 75 -10.82 -10.93 11.00
N ARG A 76 -11.00 -12.04 10.28
CA ARG A 76 -10.02 -13.14 10.21
C ARG A 76 -8.89 -12.87 9.23
N LEU A 77 -9.16 -12.12 8.17
CA LEU A 77 -8.22 -11.88 7.08
C LEU A 77 -7.25 -10.75 7.41
N LYS A 78 -6.00 -10.85 6.94
CA LYS A 78 -5.12 -9.70 6.81
C LYS A 78 -5.38 -8.99 5.49
N PHE A 79 -5.13 -7.68 5.45
CA PHE A 79 -5.30 -6.89 4.24
C PHE A 79 -4.02 -6.14 3.93
N GLY A 80 -3.49 -6.30 2.72
CA GLY A 80 -2.25 -5.68 2.28
C GLY A 80 -2.44 -4.82 1.04
N ALA A 81 -1.62 -3.78 0.94
CA ALA A 81 -1.50 -3.03 -0.31
C ALA A 81 -0.40 -3.65 -1.18
N SER A 82 -0.65 -3.80 -2.48
CA SER A 82 0.26 -4.42 -3.46
C SER A 82 0.48 -3.52 -4.68
N VAL A 83 1.24 -2.43 -4.59
CA VAL A 83 1.74 -1.75 -3.40
C VAL A 83 1.28 -0.29 -3.47
N LEU A 84 1.21 0.40 -2.33
CA LEU A 84 0.89 1.83 -2.33
C LEU A 84 1.90 2.61 -3.18
N CYS A 85 1.40 3.54 -3.97
CA CYS A 85 2.25 4.47 -4.69
C CYS A 85 2.63 5.62 -3.75
N GLN A 86 3.94 5.79 -3.50
CA GLN A 86 4.43 6.85 -2.62
C GLN A 86 4.09 8.27 -3.12
N SER A 87 3.90 8.43 -4.44
CA SER A 87 3.64 9.73 -5.05
C SER A 87 2.20 10.22 -4.86
N TYR A 88 1.23 9.32 -4.67
CA TYR A 88 -0.19 9.71 -4.64
C TYR A 88 -0.61 10.43 -3.36
N ARG A 89 0.17 10.30 -2.28
CA ARG A 89 -0.18 10.84 -0.97
C ARG A 89 1.05 11.46 -0.31
N ASN A 90 0.82 12.55 0.43
CA ASN A 90 1.85 13.11 1.31
C ASN A 90 2.35 12.03 2.29
N PRO A 91 3.67 11.88 2.52
CA PRO A 91 4.20 10.79 3.35
C PRO A 91 3.80 10.89 4.83
N GLY A 92 3.59 12.10 5.35
CA GLY A 92 3.06 12.31 6.70
C GLY A 92 1.59 11.91 6.83
N LEU A 93 0.77 12.27 5.84
CA LEU A 93 -0.62 11.81 5.75
C LEU A 93 -0.67 10.28 5.65
N LEU A 94 0.17 9.68 4.80
CA LEU A 94 0.21 8.23 4.63
C LEU A 94 0.60 7.52 5.92
N ALA A 95 1.62 8.02 6.64
CA ALA A 95 2.01 7.48 7.94
C ALA A 95 0.84 7.47 8.95
N LYS A 96 0.08 8.58 9.02
CA LYS A 96 -1.08 8.72 9.89
C LYS A 96 -2.21 7.78 9.48
N THR A 97 -2.54 7.71 8.19
CA THR A 97 -3.59 6.83 7.66
C THR A 97 -3.27 5.36 7.92
N ALA A 98 -2.05 4.93 7.64
CA ALA A 98 -1.60 3.56 7.87
C ALA A 98 -1.57 3.19 9.37
N ALA A 99 -1.15 4.11 10.25
CA ALA A 99 -1.22 3.91 11.69
C ALA A 99 -2.67 3.73 12.18
N ASN A 100 -3.59 4.55 11.66
CA ASN A 100 -5.01 4.44 11.97
C ASN A 100 -5.63 3.13 11.45
N LEU A 101 -5.29 2.70 10.23
CA LEU A 101 -5.71 1.39 9.72
C LEU A 101 -5.17 0.25 10.56
N GLN A 102 -3.93 0.34 11.02
CA GLN A 102 -3.35 -0.68 11.90
C GLN A 102 -4.13 -0.77 13.22
N LEU A 103 -4.53 0.37 13.80
CA LEU A 103 -5.42 0.40 14.97
C LEU A 103 -6.77 -0.26 14.65
N LEU A 104 -7.47 0.24 13.62
CA LEU A 104 -8.84 -0.20 13.30
C LEU A 104 -8.92 -1.68 12.94
N THR A 105 -7.88 -2.21 12.31
CA THR A 105 -7.81 -3.63 11.92
C THR A 105 -7.30 -4.53 13.05
N GLY A 106 -6.92 -4.00 14.20
CA GLY A 106 -6.33 -4.79 15.28
C GLY A 106 -5.00 -5.44 14.87
N GLY A 107 -4.18 -4.74 14.09
CA GLY A 107 -2.86 -5.20 13.68
C GLY A 107 -2.81 -5.99 12.37
N ARG A 108 -3.91 -6.06 11.61
CA ARG A 108 -4.06 -6.93 10.43
C ARG A 108 -3.77 -6.25 9.10
N PHE A 109 -3.42 -4.96 9.10
CA PHE A 109 -3.00 -4.27 7.89
C PHE A 109 -1.52 -4.55 7.57
N ILE A 110 -1.24 -4.80 6.29
CA ILE A 110 0.09 -5.06 5.75
C ILE A 110 0.48 -3.89 4.85
N PHE A 111 1.49 -3.14 5.28
CA PHE A 111 1.93 -1.94 4.59
C PHE A 111 2.94 -2.27 3.49
N GLY A 112 2.47 -2.35 2.24
CA GLY A 112 3.31 -2.38 1.04
C GLY A 112 3.37 -1.00 0.39
N ILE A 113 4.56 -0.53 0.05
CA ILE A 113 4.79 0.76 -0.63
C ILE A 113 5.84 0.62 -1.73
N GLY A 114 5.66 1.35 -2.84
CA GLY A 114 6.55 1.40 -3.99
C GLY A 114 6.66 2.79 -4.61
N ALA A 115 7.52 2.91 -5.61
CA ALA A 115 7.87 4.19 -6.24
C ALA A 115 6.83 4.69 -7.27
N GLY A 116 5.82 3.87 -7.58
CA GLY A 116 4.86 4.11 -8.66
C GLY A 116 5.46 3.92 -10.05
N TRP A 117 4.61 3.76 -11.07
CA TRP A 117 5.08 3.45 -12.43
C TRP A 117 4.17 3.92 -13.58
N MET A 118 2.85 4.00 -13.37
CA MET A 118 1.87 4.29 -14.42
C MET A 118 1.79 5.80 -14.73
N VAL A 119 2.38 6.25 -15.84
CA VAL A 119 2.49 7.68 -16.20
C VAL A 119 1.12 8.34 -16.32
N GLU A 120 0.18 7.62 -16.93
CA GLU A 120 -1.15 8.08 -17.32
C GLU A 120 -1.96 8.53 -16.10
N GLU A 121 -1.80 7.83 -14.97
CA GLU A 121 -2.46 8.19 -13.71
C GLU A 121 -1.85 9.44 -13.08
N TYR A 122 -0.54 9.59 -13.21
CA TYR A 122 0.15 10.78 -12.72
C TYR A 122 -0.33 12.01 -13.49
N GLU A 123 -0.36 11.93 -14.81
CA GLU A 123 -0.85 13.02 -15.66
C GLU A 123 -2.32 13.34 -15.39
N ALA A 124 -3.18 12.30 -15.32
CA ALA A 124 -4.62 12.49 -15.13
C ALA A 124 -4.99 13.10 -13.77
N TYR A 125 -4.22 12.80 -12.72
CA TYR A 125 -4.45 13.32 -11.36
C TYR A 125 -3.51 14.48 -11.00
N ASN A 126 -2.77 15.01 -11.96
CA ASN A 126 -1.86 16.16 -11.78
C ASN A 126 -0.78 15.91 -10.71
N TYR A 127 -0.16 14.73 -10.77
CA TYR A 127 1.05 14.38 -10.03
C TYR A 127 2.29 14.54 -10.92
N ASP A 128 3.40 15.00 -10.32
CA ASP A 128 4.69 14.99 -11.01
C ASP A 128 5.14 13.55 -11.25
N PHE A 129 5.51 13.23 -12.50
CA PHE A 129 6.12 11.95 -12.88
C PHE A 129 7.63 12.13 -13.13
N PRO A 130 8.47 12.23 -12.08
CA PRO A 130 9.89 12.43 -12.28
C PRO A 130 10.59 11.12 -12.70
N GLU A 131 11.82 11.27 -13.17
CA GLU A 131 12.67 10.15 -13.59
C GLU A 131 12.73 9.03 -12.53
N PRO A 132 12.86 7.75 -12.93
CA PRO A 132 12.83 6.62 -12.02
C PRO A 132 13.77 6.74 -10.81
N ALA A 133 14.98 7.27 -11.01
CA ALA A 133 15.96 7.49 -9.94
C ALA A 133 15.44 8.47 -8.87
N VAL A 134 14.73 9.52 -9.28
CA VAL A 134 14.13 10.51 -8.37
C VAL A 134 12.98 9.88 -7.59
N ARG A 135 12.10 9.10 -8.24
CA ARG A 135 10.99 8.41 -7.54
C ARG A 135 11.48 7.40 -6.51
N ILE A 136 12.58 6.71 -6.80
CA ILE A 136 13.22 5.79 -5.82
C ILE A 136 13.79 6.57 -4.64
N ALA A 137 14.41 7.73 -4.86
CA ALA A 137 14.91 8.59 -3.78
C ALA A 137 13.76 9.18 -2.94
N GLN A 138 12.68 9.61 -3.58
CA GLN A 138 11.44 10.02 -2.91
C GLN A 138 10.87 8.90 -2.04
N LEU A 139 10.76 7.67 -2.57
CA LEU A 139 10.34 6.50 -1.79
C LEU A 139 11.22 6.27 -0.56
N GLU A 140 12.54 6.42 -0.69
CA GLU A 140 13.48 6.26 0.42
C GLU A 140 13.21 7.30 1.52
N GLU A 141 13.02 8.58 1.18
CA GLU A 141 12.65 9.62 2.14
C GLU A 141 11.26 9.40 2.75
N ALA A 142 10.27 8.99 1.96
CA ALA A 142 8.92 8.68 2.44
C ALA A 142 8.94 7.55 3.48
N VAL A 143 9.71 6.47 3.24
CA VAL A 143 9.89 5.37 4.20
C VAL A 143 10.58 5.86 5.49
N GLN A 144 11.57 6.74 5.40
CA GLN A 144 12.22 7.34 6.57
C GLN A 144 11.23 8.17 7.40
N ILE A 145 10.43 9.01 6.74
CA ILE A 145 9.38 9.81 7.35
C ILE A 145 8.38 8.92 8.09
N ILE A 146 7.84 7.89 7.44
CA ILE A 146 6.83 7.00 8.01
C ILE A 146 7.38 6.27 9.24
N ARG A 147 8.60 5.73 9.14
CA ARG A 147 9.28 5.07 10.27
C ARG A 147 9.49 6.02 11.43
N LYS A 148 9.88 7.26 11.17
CA LYS A 148 10.10 8.27 12.20
C LYS A 148 8.80 8.60 12.93
N LEU A 149 7.72 8.86 12.18
CA LEU A 149 6.39 9.15 12.73
C LEU A 149 5.80 8.00 13.56
N TRP A 150 6.13 6.75 13.23
CA TRP A 150 5.68 5.59 14.01
C TRP A 150 6.57 5.30 15.24
N ALA A 151 7.78 5.86 15.31
CA ALA A 151 8.72 5.62 16.39
C ALA A 151 8.68 6.72 17.48
N GLU A 152 8.44 7.97 17.09
CA GLU A 152 8.51 9.12 17.99
C GLU A 152 7.47 10.20 17.66
N ALA A 153 7.15 11.03 18.65
CA ALA A 153 6.24 12.16 18.51
C ALA A 153 6.67 13.31 19.45
N PRO A 154 6.76 14.56 18.97
CA PRO A 154 6.67 14.96 17.56
C PRO A 154 7.88 14.50 16.73
N ALA A 155 7.66 14.28 15.43
CA ALA A 155 8.72 13.97 14.47
C ALA A 155 8.94 15.14 13.49
N SER A 156 10.21 15.43 13.19
CA SER A 156 10.62 16.38 12.15
C SER A 156 11.57 15.70 11.17
N PHE A 157 11.51 16.05 9.90
CA PHE A 157 12.34 15.49 8.84
C PHE A 157 12.72 16.58 7.84
N GLU A 158 13.96 16.58 7.38
CA GLU A 158 14.44 17.49 6.36
C GLU A 158 15.28 16.71 5.36
N GLY A 159 14.70 16.42 4.21
CA GLY A 159 15.35 15.76 3.08
C GLY A 159 15.39 16.65 1.84
N GLN A 160 15.86 16.06 0.75
CA GLN A 160 15.91 16.69 -0.57
C GLN A 160 14.51 16.84 -1.15
N HIS A 161 13.63 15.86 -0.94
CA HIS A 161 12.30 15.81 -1.56
C HIS A 161 11.18 16.18 -0.60
N TYR A 162 11.32 15.82 0.68
CA TYR A 162 10.27 16.03 1.67
C TYR A 162 10.78 16.75 2.91
N ARG A 163 9.85 17.50 3.53
CA ARG A 163 10.07 18.16 4.82
C ARG A 163 8.87 17.93 5.73
N LEU A 164 9.14 17.65 7.00
CA LEU A 164 8.16 17.58 8.08
C LEU A 164 8.67 18.41 9.26
N LYS A 165 7.77 19.12 9.92
CA LYS A 165 8.08 19.91 11.10
C LYS A 165 7.06 19.62 12.19
N ASN A 166 7.52 19.10 13.31
CA ASN A 166 6.74 18.82 14.52
C ASN A 166 5.43 18.05 14.25
N ALA A 167 5.49 17.01 13.42
CA ALA A 167 4.34 16.22 13.02
C ALA A 167 4.06 15.05 13.99
N TYR A 168 2.81 14.61 14.04
CA TYR A 168 2.35 13.54 14.93
C TYR A 168 1.60 12.48 14.14
N ALA A 169 1.79 11.20 14.49
CA ALA A 169 1.05 10.08 13.91
C ALA A 169 0.44 9.16 14.99
N GLU A 170 0.07 9.71 16.14
CA GLU A 170 -0.64 8.96 17.19
C GLU A 170 -2.06 8.57 16.74
N PRO A 171 -2.58 7.37 17.05
CA PRO A 171 -1.90 6.30 17.79
C PRO A 171 -0.81 5.67 16.94
N ARG A 172 0.35 5.36 17.53
CA ARG A 172 1.37 4.57 16.85
C ARG A 172 0.84 3.17 16.52
N PRO A 173 1.24 2.59 15.37
CA PRO A 173 0.82 1.25 15.02
C PRO A 173 1.39 0.21 15.99
N ASN A 174 0.53 -0.66 16.51
CA ASN A 174 0.91 -1.79 17.36
C ASN A 174 0.14 -3.05 16.94
N PRO A 175 0.79 -4.12 16.43
CA PRO A 175 2.21 -4.16 16.06
C PRO A 175 2.52 -3.19 14.91
N SER A 176 3.76 -2.73 14.83
CA SER A 176 4.20 -1.91 13.69
C SER A 176 4.26 -2.77 12.41
N PRO A 177 3.65 -2.35 11.29
CA PRO A 177 3.73 -3.09 10.03
C PRO A 177 5.18 -3.29 9.57
N PRO A 178 5.52 -4.45 9.00
CA PRO A 178 6.84 -4.67 8.44
C PRO A 178 7.07 -3.73 7.24
N MET A 179 8.09 -2.87 7.34
CA MET A 179 8.50 -1.98 6.24
C MET A 179 9.55 -2.69 5.37
N PRO A 180 9.57 -2.45 4.04
CA PRO A 180 10.67 -2.91 3.20
C PRO A 180 11.98 -2.34 3.73
N ASN A 181 12.86 -3.20 4.24
CA ASN A 181 14.24 -2.79 4.53
C ASN A 181 14.98 -2.71 3.20
N ARG A 182 15.81 -1.67 3.03
CA ARG A 182 16.82 -1.65 1.96
C ARG A 182 17.63 -2.94 2.10
N ARG A 183 17.52 -3.87 1.13
CA ARG A 183 18.59 -4.86 0.96
C ARG A 183 19.83 -4.02 0.70
N ARG A 184 20.73 -3.88 1.68
CA ARG A 184 22.09 -3.41 1.39
C ARG A 184 22.55 -4.27 0.22
N ARG A 185 22.97 -3.64 -0.89
CA ARG A 185 23.71 -4.35 -1.93
C ARG A 185 24.85 -5.06 -1.20
N ARG A 186 24.71 -6.35 -0.93
CA ARG A 186 25.90 -7.18 -0.75
C ARG A 186 26.44 -7.27 -2.15
N THR A 187 27.40 -6.41 -2.47
CA THR A 187 28.35 -6.75 -3.52
C THR A 187 28.88 -8.13 -3.14
N ILE A 188 28.52 -9.14 -3.92
CA ILE A 188 29.24 -10.41 -3.87
C ILE A 188 30.63 -10.03 -4.36
N ASP A 189 31.58 -10.01 -3.43
CA ASP A 189 33.00 -9.89 -3.76
C ASP A 189 33.40 -11.16 -4.51
N PRO A 190 33.73 -11.10 -5.81
CA PRO A 190 34.12 -12.28 -6.57
C PRO A 190 35.48 -12.84 -6.12
N ALA A 191 36.19 -12.18 -5.19
CA ALA A 191 37.51 -12.61 -4.71
C ALA A 191 37.47 -13.60 -3.51
N ARG A 192 36.30 -14.12 -3.12
CA ARG A 192 36.19 -15.16 -2.07
C ARG A 192 35.46 -16.41 -2.57
N GLY A 193 35.98 -16.99 -3.65
CA GLY A 193 35.81 -18.41 -3.96
C GLY A 193 37.18 -19.07 -3.87
N GLY A 194 37.46 -19.70 -2.72
CA GLY A 194 38.57 -20.63 -2.54
C GLY A 194 38.04 -22.05 -2.48
#